data_AF-A0A382WSQ6-F1
#
_entry.id   AF-A0A382WSQ6-F1
#
_cell.length_a   1.000
_cell.length_b   1.000
_cell.length_c   1.000
_cell.angle_alpha   90.00
_cell.angle_beta   90.00
_cell.angle_gamma   90.00
#
_symmetry.space_group_name_H-M   'P 1'
#
loop_
_entity.id
_entity.type
_entity.pdbx_description
1 polymer ?
#
loop_
_entity_poly.entity_id
_entity_poly.type
_entity_poly.pdbx_seq_one_letter_code
_entity_poly.pdbx_strand_id
1 'polypeptide(L)'
;MPTTSRIIIQRQSGQIVGEFSLGPGEHSVGRDTANAVLAQSDYISRHHAKLLLSPNGISIEDLGSTHGTFVDGVAVQGATHVDLNQAV
;
A
#
# COMPACT_ATOMS: atom_id res chain seq x y z
N MET A 1 -5.18 4.47 21.90
CA MET A 1 -6.20 4.14 20.88
C MET A 1 -5.46 3.59 19.68
N PRO A 2 -5.76 2.40 19.13
CA PRO A 2 -5.04 1.93 17.96
C PRO A 2 -5.52 2.74 16.75
N THR A 3 -4.71 3.69 16.31
CA THR A 3 -4.93 4.40 15.04
C THR A 3 -4.69 3.39 13.93
N THR A 4 -5.76 2.75 13.48
CA THR A 4 -5.73 1.87 12.31
C THR A 4 -5.97 2.74 11.10
N SER A 5 -5.05 2.67 10.13
CA SER A 5 -5.20 3.37 8.85
C SER A 5 -5.94 2.47 7.88
N ARG A 6 -6.93 3.05 7.22
CA ARG A 6 -7.71 2.37 6.19
C ARG A 6 -7.01 2.56 4.85
N ILE A 7 -6.65 1.47 4.20
CA ILE A 7 -5.96 1.45 2.91
C ILE A 7 -6.85 0.75 1.89
N ILE A 8 -7.10 1.43 0.78
CA ILE A 8 -7.90 0.91 -0.33
C ILE A 8 -6.97 0.64 -1.49
N ILE A 9 -6.92 -0.61 -1.93
CA ILE A 9 -6.25 -0.96 -3.17
C ILE A 9 -7.28 -0.89 -4.28
N GLN A 10 -7.06 0.04 -5.21
CA GLN A 10 -7.83 0.17 -6.43
C GLN A 10 -6.93 0.06 -7.65
N ARG A 11 -7.48 -0.49 -8.73
CA ARG A 11 -6.83 -0.52 -10.04
C ARG A 11 -6.89 0.88 -10.65
N GLN A 12 -5.99 1.16 -11.60
CA GLN A 12 -6.05 2.37 -12.43
C GLN A 12 -7.38 2.50 -13.21
N SER A 13 -8.10 1.39 -13.41
CA SER A 13 -9.44 1.39 -13.98
C SER A 13 -10.56 1.82 -13.01
N GLY A 14 -10.22 2.16 -11.75
CA GLY A 14 -11.19 2.49 -10.69
C GLY A 14 -11.81 1.28 -9.99
N GLN A 15 -11.39 0.06 -10.33
CA GLN A 15 -11.90 -1.15 -9.68
C GLN A 15 -11.21 -1.35 -8.33
N ILE A 16 -11.96 -1.32 -7.23
CA ILE A 16 -11.46 -1.65 -5.90
C ILE A 16 -11.12 -3.15 -5.86
N VAL A 17 -9.84 -3.46 -5.65
CA VAL A 17 -9.32 -4.83 -5.49
C VAL A 17 -9.57 -5.33 -4.07
N GLY A 18 -9.44 -4.44 -3.09
CA GLY A 18 -9.63 -4.78 -1.68
C GLY A 18 -9.40 -3.59 -0.77
N GLU A 19 -9.89 -3.73 0.45
CA GLU A 19 -9.78 -2.73 1.50
C GLU A 19 -9.24 -3.36 2.77
N PHE A 20 -8.24 -2.71 3.38
CA PHE A 20 -7.48 -3.25 4.48
C PHE A 20 -7.37 -2.20 5.58
N SER A 21 -7.62 -2.60 6.82
CA SER A 21 -7.39 -1.77 8.01
C SER A 21 -6.08 -2.22 8.65
N LEU A 22 -5.02 -1.43 8.46
CA LEU A 22 -3.68 -1.76 8.97
C LEU A 22 -3.37 -0.95 10.23
N GLY A 23 -2.78 -1.63 11.21
CA GLY A 23 -2.23 -0.97 12.39
C GLY A 23 -0.83 -0.40 12.13
N PRO A 24 -0.26 0.35 13.08
CA PRO A 24 1.14 0.74 13.03
C PRO A 24 2.05 -0.50 12.99
N GLY A 25 3.09 -0.47 12.15
CA GLY A 25 4.00 -1.58 11.89
C GLY A 25 4.39 -1.70 10.42
N GLU A 26 5.21 -2.71 10.11
CA GLU A 26 5.58 -3.07 8.75
C GLU A 26 4.56 -4.05 8.16
N HIS A 27 4.06 -3.74 6.97
CA HIS A 27 3.07 -4.51 6.23
C HIS A 27 3.53 -4.68 4.79
N SER A 28 3.71 -5.92 4.35
CA SER A 28 4.01 -6.22 2.96
C SER A 28 2.76 -6.17 2.09
N VAL A 29 2.91 -5.71 0.85
CA VAL A 29 1.85 -5.64 -0.17
C VAL A 29 2.23 -6.54 -1.33
N GLY A 30 1.29 -7.37 -1.76
CA GLY A 30 1.47 -8.17 -2.96
C GLY A 30 0.30 -9.11 -3.23
N ARG A 31 0.41 -9.85 -4.32
CA ARG A 31 -0.62 -10.82 -4.72
C ARG A 31 -0.62 -12.10 -3.88
N ASP A 32 0.44 -12.35 -3.12
CA ASP A 32 0.53 -13.52 -2.26
C ASP A 32 -0.25 -13.31 -0.96
N THR A 33 -0.98 -14.35 -0.51
CA THR A 33 -1.70 -14.38 0.77
C THR A 33 -0.76 -14.31 1.97
N ALA A 34 0.53 -14.57 1.76
CA ALA A 34 1.56 -14.36 2.77
C ALA A 34 1.85 -12.87 3.07
N ASN A 35 1.36 -11.95 2.24
CA ASN A 35 1.52 -10.52 2.48
C ASN A 35 0.40 -9.97 3.37
N ALA A 36 0.72 -8.97 4.18
CA ALA A 36 -0.26 -8.30 5.05
C ALA A 36 -1.39 -7.64 4.24
N VAL A 37 -1.07 -7.16 3.04
CA VAL A 37 -2.02 -6.56 2.11
C VAL A 37 -2.08 -7.41 0.85
N LEU A 38 -3.13 -8.22 0.77
CA LEU A 38 -3.37 -9.15 -0.32
C LEU A 38 -4.10 -8.44 -1.47
N ALA A 39 -3.40 -8.19 -2.56
CA ALA A 39 -4.00 -7.57 -3.74
C ALA A 39 -4.12 -8.61 -4.86
N GLN A 40 -5.30 -9.23 -4.97
CA GLN A 40 -5.58 -10.25 -5.99
C GLN A 40 -5.79 -9.62 -7.37
N SER A 41 -4.68 -9.23 -8.01
CA SER A 41 -4.68 -8.68 -9.37
C SER A 41 -3.48 -9.22 -10.15
N ASP A 42 -3.67 -9.58 -11.42
CA ASP A 42 -2.60 -10.06 -12.30
C ASP A 42 -1.57 -8.99 -12.63
N TYR A 43 -1.88 -7.72 -12.33
CA TYR A 43 -0.99 -6.58 -12.52
C TYR A 43 -0.06 -6.35 -11.31
N ILE A 44 -0.30 -7.07 -10.21
CA ILE A 44 0.44 -6.92 -8.96
C ILE A 44 1.37 -8.12 -8.78
N SER A 45 2.68 -7.83 -8.67
CA SER A 45 3.70 -8.83 -8.35
C SER A 45 3.49 -9.50 -6.98
N ARG A 46 4.06 -10.70 -6.82
CA ARG A 46 4.03 -11.46 -5.55
C ARG A 46 4.56 -10.66 -4.36
N HIS A 47 5.64 -9.92 -4.57
CA HIS A 47 6.13 -8.89 -3.68
C HIS A 47 6.11 -7.59 -4.47
N HIS A 48 5.21 -6.69 -4.11
CA HIS A 48 5.01 -5.45 -4.85
C HIS A 48 5.67 -4.29 -4.10
N ALA A 49 5.26 -4.07 -2.86
CA ALA A 49 5.78 -3.01 -2.02
C ALA A 49 5.74 -3.39 -0.54
N LYS A 50 6.39 -2.60 0.30
CA LYS A 50 6.25 -2.61 1.75
C LYS A 50 5.69 -1.28 2.23
N LEU A 51 4.83 -1.35 3.22
CA LEU A 51 4.24 -0.22 3.91
C LEU A 51 4.75 -0.23 5.34
N LEU A 52 5.22 0.90 5.84
CA LEU A 52 5.65 1.08 7.21
C LEU A 52 4.77 2.16 7.83
N LEU A 53 3.75 1.72 8.57
CA LEU A 53 2.85 2.63 9.26
C LEU A 53 3.49 3.03 10.58
N SER A 54 3.89 4.28 10.67
CA SER A 54 4.42 4.89 11.88
C SER A 54 3.45 5.94 12.43
N PRO A 55 3.54 6.31 13.72
CA PRO A 55 2.74 7.40 14.28
C PRO A 55 2.96 8.74 13.57
N ASN A 56 4.10 8.90 12.90
CA ASN A 56 4.51 10.12 12.22
C ASN A 56 4.08 10.16 10.74
N GLY A 57 3.61 9.04 10.17
CA GLY A 57 3.30 8.92 8.75
C GLY A 57 3.40 7.48 8.23
N ILE A 58 3.08 7.28 6.96
CA ILE A 58 3.17 6.00 6.26
C ILE A 58 4.36 6.05 5.31
N SER A 59 5.38 5.22 5.52
CA SER A 59 6.43 5.03 4.51
C SER A 59 6.07 3.90 3.59
N ILE A 60 6.34 4.06 2.30
CA ILE A 60 6.00 3.08 1.27
C ILE A 60 7.24 2.84 0.44
N GLU A 61 7.69 1.60 0.39
CA GLU A 61 8.90 1.18 -0.30
C GLU A 61 8.52 0.21 -1.42
N ASP A 62 8.69 0.66 -2.65
CA ASP A 62 8.54 -0.19 -3.82
C ASP A 62 9.73 -1.16 -3.96
N LEU A 63 9.44 -2.46 -4.05
CA LEU A 63 10.46 -3.52 -4.15
C LEU A 63 10.77 -3.93 -5.59
N GLY A 64 10.43 -3.08 -6.57
CA GLY A 64 10.59 -3.37 -8.00
C GLY A 64 9.31 -3.90 -8.64
N SER A 65 8.17 -3.31 -8.28
CA SER A 65 6.90 -3.61 -8.90
C SER A 65 6.91 -3.33 -10.41
N THR A 66 6.37 -4.26 -11.19
CA THR A 66 6.37 -4.17 -12.68
C THR A 66 5.54 -3.00 -13.20
N HIS A 67 4.49 -2.60 -12.48
CA HIS A 67 3.57 -1.53 -12.88
C HIS A 67 3.74 -0.25 -12.05
N GLY A 68 4.69 -0.22 -11.11
CA GLY A 68 4.83 0.86 -10.13
C GLY A 68 3.79 0.79 -9.01
N THR A 69 4.16 1.31 -7.84
CA THR A 69 3.25 1.43 -6.68
C THR A 69 2.60 2.81 -6.71
N PHE A 70 1.30 2.90 -6.41
CA PHE A 70 0.58 4.17 -6.32
C PHE A 70 -0.15 4.28 -4.99
N VAL A 71 -0.07 5.44 -4.37
CA VAL A 71 -0.67 5.73 -3.07
C VAL A 71 -1.42 7.04 -3.19
N ASP A 72 -2.72 7.01 -2.92
CA ASP A 72 -3.62 8.16 -3.10
C ASP A 72 -3.53 8.78 -4.50
N GLY A 73 -3.30 7.95 -5.52
CA GLY A 73 -3.12 8.37 -6.91
C GLY A 73 -1.73 8.93 -7.24
N VAL A 74 -0.82 9.03 -6.26
CA VAL A 74 0.57 9.44 -6.45
C VAL A 74 1.44 8.22 -6.70
N ALA A 75 2.17 8.21 -7.82
CA ALA A 75 3.15 7.17 -8.10
C ALA A 75 4.30 7.24 -7.08
N VAL A 76 4.50 6.14 -6.37
CA VAL A 76 5.63 5.93 -5.47
C VAL A 76 6.79 5.40 -6.30
N GLN A 77 7.90 6.12 -6.30
CA GLN A 77 9.17 5.67 -6.87
C GLN A 77 10.17 5.47 -5.72
N GLY A 78 10.48 4.20 -5.42
CA GLY A 78 11.37 3.85 -4.30
C GLY A 78 10.70 4.01 -2.93
N ALA A 79 11.44 4.53 -1.94
CA ALA A 79 10.94 4.78 -0.58
C ALA A 79 10.33 6.19 -0.49
N THR A 80 9.00 6.28 -0.48
CA THR A 80 8.25 7.54 -0.32
C THR A 80 7.56 7.58 1.04
N HIS A 81 7.73 8.68 1.77
CA HIS A 81 6.97 8.95 2.99
C HIS A 81 5.70 9.71 2.63
N VAL A 82 4.56 9.14 2.94
CA VAL A 82 3.22 9.73 2.80
C VAL A 82 2.75 10.12 4.20
N ASP A 83 2.54 11.41 4.40
CA ASP A 83 1.98 11.90 5.65
C ASP A 83 0.50 11.52 5.73
N LEU A 84 0.07 11.01 6.88
CA LEU A 84 -1.33 10.61 7.17
C LEU A 84 -2.36 11.75 7.03
N ASN A 85 -1.90 12.98 6.74
CA ASN A 85 -2.73 14.17 6.54
C ASN A 85 -3.11 14.42 5.08
N GLN A 86 -2.71 13.61 4.10
CA GLN A 86 -3.28 13.69 2.75
C GLN A 86 -4.64 12.98 2.68
N ALA A 87 -5.66 13.67 3.19
CA ALA A 87 -7.03 13.48 2.72
C ALA A 87 -7.23 14.41 1.52
N VAL A 88 -7.33 13.82 0.31
CA VAL A 88 -7.90 14.50 -0.85
C VAL A 88 -9.02 13.63 -1.42
#